data_AF-A0A1D8T2L7-F1
#
_entry.id   AF-A0A1D8T2L7-F1
#
_cell.length_a   1.000
_cell.length_b   1.000
_cell.length_c   1.000
_cell.angle_alpha   90.00
_cell.angle_beta   90.00
_cell.angle_gamma   90.00
#
_symmetry.space_group_name_H-M   'P 1'
#
loop_
_entity.id
_entity.type
_entity.pdbx_description
1 polymer ?
#
loop_
_entity_poly.entity_id
_entity_poly.type
_entity_poly.pdbx_seq_one_letter_code
_entity_poly.pdbx_strand_id
1 'polypeptide(L)'
;MTVLYNLVFVSHLLGMAALVGGYFAVLSAPRISEVMVWGARAQFVTGLILVGLGEGALDKDYNHIKIGVKLVLSLVILALAEIFRSKQKKGSENPNVAHVVGGLSIVTVLVAALWT
;
A
#
# COMPACT_ATOMS: atom_id res chain seq x y z
N MET A 1 21.03 11.25 -6.49
CA MET A 1 19.78 10.86 -5.78
C MET A 1 18.64 10.42 -6.70
N THR A 2 18.60 10.87 -7.96
CA THR A 2 17.55 10.51 -8.93
C THR A 2 17.43 9.01 -9.21
N VAL A 3 18.54 8.29 -9.41
CA VAL A 3 18.51 6.84 -9.66
C VAL A 3 17.91 6.08 -8.46
N LEU A 4 18.36 6.41 -7.24
CA LEU A 4 17.81 5.83 -6.02
C LEU A 4 16.31 6.10 -5.88
N TYR A 5 15.88 7.36 -6.06
CA TYR A 5 14.46 7.72 -6.05
C TYR A 5 13.67 6.88 -7.06
N ASN A 6 14.18 6.71 -8.29
CA ASN A 6 13.50 5.94 -9.32
C ASN A 6 13.44 4.44 -8.98
N LEU A 7 14.48 3.87 -8.37
CA LEU A 7 14.45 2.48 -7.90
C LEU A 7 13.40 2.28 -6.80
N VAL A 8 13.32 3.22 -5.84
CA VAL A 8 12.30 3.19 -4.80
C VAL A 8 10.91 3.39 -5.41
N PHE A 9 10.78 4.25 -6.41
CA PHE A 9 9.52 4.49 -7.11
C PHE A 9 9.02 3.23 -7.84
N VAL A 10 9.90 2.55 -8.57
CA VAL A 10 9.57 1.25 -9.18
C VAL A 10 9.19 0.22 -8.11
N SER A 11 9.94 0.15 -7.01
CA SER A 11 9.64 -0.74 -5.89
C SER A 11 8.28 -0.43 -5.27
N HIS A 12 7.92 0.85 -5.18
CA HIS A 12 6.61 1.30 -4.75
C HIS A 12 5.52 0.78 -5.69
N LEU A 13 5.68 0.96 -7.02
CA LEU A 13 4.73 0.42 -8.00
C LEU A 13 4.57 -1.11 -7.91
N LEU A 14 5.67 -1.84 -7.70
CA LEU A 14 5.62 -3.29 -7.50
C LEU A 14 4.91 -3.67 -6.19
N GLY A 15 5.11 -2.91 -5.12
CA GLY A 15 4.37 -3.10 -3.86
C GLY A 15 2.87 -2.86 -4.02
N MET A 16 2.49 -1.83 -4.80
CA MET A 16 1.10 -1.57 -5.17
C MET A 16 0.51 -2.72 -5.98
N ALA A 17 1.25 -3.20 -6.99
CA ALA A 17 0.84 -4.35 -7.81
C ALA A 17 0.68 -5.63 -6.96
N ALA A 18 1.57 -5.88 -6.01
CA ALA A 18 1.45 -7.00 -5.08
C ALA A 18 0.20 -6.88 -4.19
N LEU A 19 -0.11 -5.69 -3.70
CA LEU A 19 -1.26 -5.44 -2.84
C LEU A 19 -2.60 -5.57 -3.60
N VAL A 20 -2.74 -4.87 -4.73
CA VAL A 20 -3.97 -4.87 -5.54
C VAL A 20 -4.12 -6.18 -6.31
N GLY A 21 -3.05 -6.65 -6.96
CA GLY A 21 -3.04 -7.94 -7.66
C GLY A 21 -3.22 -9.12 -6.71
N GLY A 22 -2.62 -9.05 -5.51
CA GLY A 22 -2.82 -10.05 -4.46
C GLY A 22 -4.26 -10.11 -3.97
N TYR A 23 -4.98 -8.98 -3.96
CA TYR A 23 -6.42 -8.94 -3.69
C TYR A 23 -7.22 -9.61 -4.82
N PHE A 24 -6.95 -9.26 -6.09
CA PHE A 24 -7.64 -9.88 -7.21
C PHE A 24 -7.43 -11.40 -7.28
N ALA A 25 -6.24 -11.87 -6.92
CA ALA A 25 -5.90 -13.29 -6.89
C ALA A 25 -6.67 -14.11 -5.84
N VAL A 26 -7.28 -13.45 -4.83
CA VAL A 26 -8.04 -14.13 -3.76
C VAL A 26 -9.55 -13.91 -3.87
N LEU A 27 -10.07 -13.29 -4.94
CA LEU A 27 -11.51 -12.98 -5.04
C LEU A 27 -12.42 -14.20 -4.91
N SER A 28 -12.03 -15.35 -5.47
CA SER A 28 -12.81 -16.59 -5.38
C SER A 28 -12.76 -17.25 -4.00
N ALA A 29 -11.80 -16.87 -3.16
CA ALA A 29 -11.63 -17.38 -1.80
C ALA A 29 -11.02 -16.28 -0.90
N PRO A 30 -11.82 -15.27 -0.49
CA PRO A 30 -11.30 -14.05 0.11
C PRO A 30 -10.51 -14.30 1.40
N ARG A 31 -9.25 -13.86 1.40
CA ARG A 31 -8.33 -13.99 2.53
C ARG A 31 -7.22 -12.96 2.44
N ILE A 32 -6.60 -12.61 3.56
CA ILE A 32 -5.36 -11.83 3.53
C ILE A 32 -4.20 -12.75 3.15
N SER A 33 -3.79 -12.68 1.89
CA SER A 33 -2.63 -13.43 1.39
C SER A 33 -1.31 -12.82 1.89
N GLU A 34 -0.25 -13.61 1.90
CA GLU A 34 1.08 -13.13 2.26
C GLU A 34 1.61 -12.06 1.30
N VAL A 35 1.24 -12.17 0.02
CA VAL A 35 1.55 -11.18 -1.01
C VAL A 35 0.91 -9.83 -0.69
N MET A 36 -0.35 -9.82 -0.22
CA MET A 36 -1.01 -8.58 0.21
C MET A 36 -0.30 -7.93 1.41
N VAL A 37 0.14 -8.73 2.40
CA VAL A 37 0.85 -8.19 3.59
C VAL A 37 2.18 -7.56 3.18
N TRP A 38 2.99 -8.25 2.38
CA TRP A 38 4.25 -7.69 1.90
C TRP A 38 4.05 -6.51 0.96
N GLY A 39 3.01 -6.51 0.14
CA GLY A 39 2.61 -5.37 -0.68
C GLY A 39 2.26 -4.13 0.18
N ALA A 40 1.49 -4.32 1.25
CA ALA A 40 1.16 -3.24 2.20
C ALA A 40 2.40 -2.69 2.92
N ARG A 41 3.31 -3.56 3.39
CA ARG A 41 4.59 -3.15 3.99
C ARG A 41 5.43 -2.34 3.02
N ALA A 42 5.59 -2.87 1.80
CA ALA A 42 6.36 -2.21 0.75
C ALA A 42 5.78 -0.84 0.44
N GLN A 43 4.45 -0.74 0.28
CA GLN A 43 3.75 0.52 0.01
C GLN A 43 3.99 1.57 1.09
N PHE A 44 3.84 1.21 2.36
CA PHE A 44 4.06 2.12 3.48
C PHE A 44 5.53 2.60 3.55
N VAL A 45 6.47 1.67 3.54
CA VAL A 45 7.90 1.98 3.70
C VAL A 45 8.43 2.77 2.51
N THR A 46 8.18 2.30 1.27
CA THR A 46 8.65 3.00 0.07
C THR A 46 7.97 4.35 -0.11
N GLY A 47 6.70 4.50 0.31
CA GLY A 47 6.00 5.79 0.29
C GLY A 47 6.70 6.84 1.16
N LEU A 48 7.08 6.47 2.40
CA LEU A 48 7.85 7.34 3.29
C LEU A 48 9.22 7.71 2.70
N ILE A 49 9.94 6.73 2.14
CA ILE A 49 11.25 6.97 1.52
C ILE A 49 11.13 7.90 0.32
N LEU A 50 10.09 7.75 -0.52
CA LEU A 50 9.89 8.61 -1.70
C LEU A 50 9.66 10.06 -1.31
N VAL A 51 8.81 10.31 -0.33
CA VAL A 51 8.55 11.68 0.16
C VAL A 51 9.83 12.27 0.74
N GLY A 52 10.52 11.53 1.62
CA GLY A 52 11.76 12.00 2.24
C GLY A 52 12.89 12.29 1.24
N LEU A 53 13.09 11.42 0.24
CA LEU A 53 14.07 11.65 -0.83
C LEU A 53 13.66 12.78 -1.77
N GLY A 54 12.36 12.92 -2.04
CA GLY A 54 11.82 13.96 -2.90
C GLY A 54 12.02 15.36 -2.33
N GLU A 55 11.62 15.55 -1.08
CA GLU A 55 11.74 16.84 -0.38
C GLU A 55 13.18 17.13 0.03
N GLY A 56 13.90 16.13 0.56
CA GLY A 56 15.22 16.36 1.16
C GLY A 56 16.38 16.41 0.18
N ALA A 57 16.23 15.92 -1.06
CA ALA A 57 17.35 15.80 -1.99
C ALA A 57 17.03 16.08 -3.47
N LEU A 58 15.77 16.31 -3.83
CA LEU A 58 15.34 16.53 -5.21
C LEU A 58 14.46 17.78 -5.38
N ASP A 59 14.32 18.60 -4.34
CA ASP A 59 13.53 19.85 -4.33
C ASP A 59 12.12 19.68 -4.91
N LYS A 60 11.50 18.52 -4.66
CA LYS A 60 10.14 18.24 -5.14
C LYS A 60 9.11 18.95 -4.27
N ASP A 61 8.25 19.71 -4.94
CA ASP A 61 7.08 20.31 -4.31
C ASP A 61 5.92 19.30 -4.30
N TYR A 62 5.53 18.86 -3.10
CA TYR A 62 4.45 17.92 -2.90
C TYR A 62 3.23 18.60 -2.30
N ASN A 63 2.04 18.23 -2.81
CA ASN A 63 0.81 18.50 -2.09
C ASN A 63 0.75 17.64 -0.82
N HIS A 64 1.12 18.23 0.32
CA HIS A 64 1.16 17.53 1.62
C HIS A 64 -0.20 17.00 2.08
N ILE A 65 -1.32 17.58 1.64
CA ILE A 65 -2.65 17.03 1.93
C ILE A 65 -2.80 15.68 1.22
N LYS A 66 -2.48 15.62 -0.08
CA LYS A 66 -2.50 14.38 -0.87
C LYS A 66 -1.56 13.32 -0.28
N ILE A 67 -0.37 13.73 0.16
CA ILE A 67 0.59 12.83 0.83
C ILE A 67 0.04 12.33 2.18
N GLY A 68 -0.52 13.21 3.01
CA GLY A 68 -1.12 12.85 4.30
C GLY A 68 -2.25 11.84 4.15
N VAL A 69 -3.15 12.04 3.18
CA VAL A 69 -4.24 11.09 2.87
C VAL A 69 -3.69 9.72 2.49
N LYS A 70 -2.70 9.68 1.58
CA LYS A 70 -2.06 8.41 1.20
C LYS A 70 -1.37 7.72 2.37
N LEU A 71 -0.69 8.49 3.22
CA LEU A 71 -0.01 7.94 4.40
C LEU A 71 -1.01 7.29 5.35
N VAL A 72 -2.10 7.98 5.70
CA VAL A 72 -3.16 7.45 6.56
C VAL A 72 -3.78 6.18 5.95
N LEU A 73 -4.15 6.21 4.66
CA LEU A 73 -4.71 5.05 3.99
C LEU A 73 -3.74 3.85 3.99
N SER A 74 -2.47 4.08 3.66
CA SER A 74 -1.47 3.00 3.64
C SER A 74 -1.21 2.41 5.02
N LEU A 75 -1.24 3.23 6.08
CA LEU A 75 -1.10 2.77 7.46
C LEU A 75 -2.31 1.92 7.88
N VAL A 76 -3.53 2.36 7.57
CA VAL A 76 -4.76 1.60 7.84
C VAL A 76 -4.74 0.25 7.11
N ILE A 77 -4.36 0.24 5.83
CA ILE A 77 -4.25 -0.98 5.04
C ILE A 77 -3.21 -1.94 5.65
N LEU A 78 -2.02 -1.43 5.99
CA LEU A 78 -0.97 -2.23 6.64
C LEU A 78 -1.45 -2.83 7.96
N ALA A 79 -2.08 -2.02 8.82
CA ALA A 79 -2.59 -2.48 10.11
C ALA A 79 -3.64 -3.58 9.94
N LEU A 80 -4.62 -3.39 9.05
CA LEU A 80 -5.65 -4.40 8.76
C LEU A 80 -5.02 -5.68 8.22
N ALA A 81 -4.09 -5.58 7.27
CA ALA A 81 -3.42 -6.74 6.68
C ALA A 81 -2.66 -7.55 7.74
N GLU A 82 -1.87 -6.90 8.61
CA GLU A 82 -1.10 -7.56 9.66
C GLU A 82 -1.99 -8.22 10.72
N ILE A 83 -2.97 -7.47 11.24
CA ILE A 83 -3.86 -7.94 12.31
C ILE A 83 -4.67 -9.13 11.81
N PHE A 84 -5.28 -9.03 10.64
CA PHE A 84 -6.13 -10.10 10.13
C PHE A 84 -5.34 -11.27 9.55
N ARG A 85 -4.13 -11.07 9.04
CA ARG A 85 -3.22 -12.20 8.76
C ARG A 85 -2.89 -12.98 10.03
N SER A 86 -2.62 -12.28 11.14
CA SER A 86 -2.35 -12.91 12.44
C SER A 86 -3.58 -13.67 12.96
N LYS A 87 -4.78 -13.09 12.85
CA LYS A 87 -6.03 -13.77 13.22
C LYS A 87 -6.34 -14.99 12.36
N GLN A 88 -6.10 -14.92 11.05
CA GLN A 88 -6.25 -16.05 10.13
C GLN A 88 -5.35 -17.23 10.51
N LYS A 89 -4.09 -16.97 10.87
CA LYS A 89 -3.17 -18.03 11.36
C LYS A 89 -3.65 -18.71 12.64
N LYS A 90 -4.54 -18.08 13.40
CA LYS A 90 -5.15 -18.59 14.64
C LYS A 90 -6.54 -19.21 14.43
N GLY A 91 -6.96 -19.41 13.17
CA GLY A 91 -8.27 -19.97 12.84
C GLY A 91 -9.45 -19.00 13.02
N SER A 92 -9.20 -17.72 13.25
CA SER A 92 -10.24 -16.67 13.37
C SER A 92 -10.26 -15.82 12.11
N GLU A 93 -10.68 -16.43 11.01
CA GLU A 93 -10.72 -15.78 9.70
C GLU A 93 -11.95 -14.89 9.51
N ASN A 94 -11.74 -13.74 8.86
CA ASN A 94 -12.81 -12.85 8.42
C ASN A 94 -12.58 -12.50 6.94
N PRO A 95 -13.23 -13.23 6.01
CA PRO A 95 -13.06 -13.02 4.58
C PRO A 95 -13.37 -11.60 4.11
N ASN A 96 -14.31 -10.91 4.77
CA ASN A 96 -14.73 -9.55 4.39
C ASN A 96 -13.60 -8.53 4.50
N VAL A 97 -12.62 -8.77 5.36
CA VAL A 97 -11.48 -7.86 5.50
C VAL A 97 -10.60 -7.85 4.26
N ALA A 98 -10.55 -8.94 3.49
CA ALA A 98 -9.83 -8.95 2.22
C ALA A 98 -10.44 -7.93 1.23
N HIS A 99 -11.76 -7.80 1.19
CA HIS A 99 -12.46 -6.81 0.37
C HIS A 99 -12.25 -5.38 0.89
N VAL A 100 -12.21 -5.17 2.21
CA VAL A 100 -11.89 -3.86 2.78
C VAL A 100 -10.46 -3.44 2.42
N VAL A 101 -9.48 -4.33 2.61
CA VAL A 101 -8.08 -4.07 2.28
C VAL A 101 -7.89 -3.84 0.77
N GLY A 102 -8.51 -4.67 -0.06
CA GLY A 102 -8.48 -4.54 -1.52
C GLY A 102 -9.20 -3.29 -2.04
N GLY A 103 -10.35 -2.96 -1.49
CA GLY A 103 -11.08 -1.75 -1.84
C GLY A 103 -10.30 -0.49 -1.47
N LEU A 104 -9.76 -0.44 -0.25
CA LEU A 104 -8.91 0.67 0.18
C LEU A 104 -7.63 0.78 -0.66
N SER A 105 -7.01 -0.33 -1.08
CA SER A 105 -5.84 -0.27 -1.96
C SER A 105 -6.17 0.22 -3.36
N ILE A 106 -7.36 -0.06 -3.89
CA ILE A 106 -7.83 0.55 -5.14
C ILE A 106 -8.06 2.06 -4.93
N VAL A 107 -8.66 2.47 -3.80
CA VAL A 107 -8.84 3.89 -3.47
C VAL A 107 -7.50 4.62 -3.40
N THR A 108 -6.44 4.04 -2.84
CA THR A 108 -5.11 4.69 -2.84
C THR A 108 -4.54 4.89 -4.24
N VAL A 109 -4.79 3.95 -5.16
CA VAL A 109 -4.42 4.09 -6.58
C VAL A 109 -5.20 5.22 -7.25
N LEU A 110 -6.52 5.29 -7.02
CA LEU A 110 -7.36 6.36 -7.56
C LEU A 110 -6.92 7.73 -7.02
N VAL A 111 -6.66 7.84 -5.72
CA VAL A 111 -6.10 9.06 -5.10
C VAL A 111 -4.75 9.41 -5.72
N ALA A 112 -3.90 8.41 -6.02
CA ALA A 112 -2.62 8.65 -6.66
C ALA A 112 -2.77 9.24 -8.07
N ALA A 113 -3.62 8.63 -8.89
CA ALA A 113 -3.73 8.89 -10.31
C ALA A 113 -4.68 10.05 -10.67
N LEU A 114 -5.76 10.25 -9.91
CA LEU A 114 -6.85 11.16 -10.27
C LEU A 114 -6.85 12.48 -9.51
N TRP A 115 -6.22 12.56 -8.34
CA TRP A 115 -6.15 13.80 -7.57
C TRP A 115 -5.12 14.75 -8.19
N THR A 116 -5.57 15.86 -8.77
CA THR A 116 -4.74 16.98 -9.28
C THR A 116 -4.56 18.07 -8.24
#